data_AF-A0A843XU59-F1
#
_entry.id   AF-A0A843XU59-F1
#
_cell.length_a   1.000
_cell.length_b   1.000
_cell.length_c   1.000
_cell.angle_alpha   90.00
_cell.angle_beta   90.00
_cell.angle_gamma   90.00
#
_symmetry.space_group_name_H-M   'P 1'
#
loop_
_entity.id
_entity.type
_entity.pdbx_description
1 polymer ?
#
loop_
_entity_poly.entity_id
_entity_poly.type
_entity_poly.pdbx_seq_one_letter_code
_entity_poly.pdbx_strand_id
1 'polypeptide(L)'
;MVVFLRAQNYEVWRIVEKGPIEVTRDEDQWTREQIRRVTLNYSAINMLQCAIHSREYSRISMCKSAKEMWDKLELLYEGTSQ
;
A
#
# COMPACT_ATOMS: atom_id res chain seq x y z
N MET A 1 11.37 5.52 2.73
CA MET A 1 9.89 5.43 2.90
C MET A 1 9.48 4.50 4.05
N VAL A 2 10.13 3.34 4.26
CA VAL A 2 9.87 2.43 5.39
C VAL A 2 9.84 3.11 6.77
N VAL A 3 10.86 3.92 7.09
CA VAL A 3 10.96 4.63 8.37
C VAL A 3 9.79 5.59 8.58
N PHE A 4 9.36 6.29 7.52
CA PHE A 4 8.23 7.21 7.56
C PHE A 4 6.92 6.48 7.87
N LEU A 5 6.62 5.39 7.16
CA LEU A 5 5.40 4.60 7.38
C LEU A 5 5.35 4.03 8.80
N ARG A 6 6.46 3.48 9.30
CA ARG A 6 6.56 2.95 10.67
C ARG A 6 6.36 4.04 11.73
N ALA A 7 6.89 5.25 11.49
CA ALA A 7 6.73 6.37 12.41
C ALA A 7 5.31 6.94 12.43
N GLN A 8 4.62 6.97 11.29
CA GLN A 8 3.25 7.48 11.19
C GLN A 8 2.22 6.50 11.74
N ASN A 9 2.30 5.23 11.31
CA ASN A 9 1.38 4.19 11.77
C ASN A 9 1.99 2.80 11.52
N TYR A 10 2.34 2.10 12.60
CA TYR A 10 2.93 0.78 12.49
C TYR A 10 1.99 -0.28 11.89
N GLU A 11 0.67 -0.15 12.08
CA GLU A 11 -0.31 -1.05 11.46
C GLU A 11 -0.38 -0.86 9.94
N VAL A 12 -0.20 0.39 9.46
CA VAL A 12 -0.06 0.68 8.03
C VAL A 12 1.17 -0.02 7.46
N TRP A 13 2.32 0.06 8.13
CA TRP A 13 3.53 -0.67 7.72
C TRP A 13 3.26 -2.18 7.60
N ARG A 14 2.56 -2.76 8.57
CA ARG A 14 2.23 -4.20 8.55
C ARG A 14 1.36 -4.61 7.36
N ILE A 15 0.46 -3.73 6.88
CA ILE A 15 -0.34 -4.00 5.68
C ILE A 15 0.52 -3.92 4.42
N VAL A 16 1.38 -2.90 4.34
CA VAL A 16 2.34 -2.73 3.23
C VAL A 16 3.30 -3.92 3.14
N GLU A 17 3.74 -4.47 4.27
CA GLU A 17 4.68 -5.60 4.30
C GLU A 17 4.00 -6.93 3.96
N LYS A 18 2.81 -7.20 4.54
CA LYS A 18 2.18 -8.53 4.47
C LYS A 18 1.24 -8.73 3.28
N GLY A 19 0.88 -7.68 2.55
CA GLY A 19 -0.03 -7.80 1.42
C GLY A 19 -1.49 -7.47 1.76
N PRO A 20 -2.32 -7.22 0.72
CA PRO A 20 -3.74 -7.03 0.92
C PRO A 20 -4.37 -8.28 1.50
N ILE A 21 -5.47 -8.09 2.22
CA ILE A 21 -6.34 -9.20 2.61
C ILE A 21 -7.25 -9.44 1.44
N GLU A 22 -7.33 -10.68 0.99
CA GLU A 22 -8.37 -11.09 0.06
C GLU A 22 -9.71 -10.88 0.74
N VAL A 23 -10.43 -9.83 0.32
CA VAL A 23 -11.80 -9.60 0.76
C VAL A 23 -12.69 -10.09 -0.36
N THR A 24 -13.17 -11.32 -0.21
CA THR A 24 -13.96 -12.05 -1.21
C THR A 24 -15.47 -11.97 -0.95
N ARG A 25 -15.90 -11.24 0.09
CA ARG A 25 -17.31 -11.09 0.47
C ARG A 25 -17.79 -9.67 0.19
N ASP A 26 -19.08 -9.52 -0.07
CA ASP A 26 -19.76 -8.23 -0.15
C ASP A 26 -19.46 -7.34 1.06
N GLU A 27 -19.30 -6.04 0.82
CA GLU A 27 -18.88 -5.04 1.82
C GLU A 27 -19.81 -5.00 3.04
N ASP A 28 -21.10 -5.24 2.83
CA ASP A 28 -22.14 -5.32 3.86
C ASP A 28 -21.94 -6.47 4.87
N GLN A 29 -21.14 -7.48 4.53
CA GLN A 29 -20.83 -8.61 5.41
C GLN A 29 -19.48 -8.47 6.10
N TRP A 30 -18.78 -7.34 5.93
CA TRP A 30 -17.46 -7.17 6.49
C TRP A 30 -17.52 -7.02 8.01
N THR A 31 -16.69 -7.81 8.68
CA THR A 31 -16.41 -7.63 10.09
C THR A 31 -15.69 -6.30 10.32
N ARG A 32 -15.77 -5.78 11.56
CA ARG A 32 -15.02 -4.58 11.96
C ARG A 32 -13.53 -4.69 11.66
N GLU A 33 -12.96 -5.89 11.80
CA GLU A 33 -11.55 -6.15 11.50
C GLU A 33 -11.25 -6.10 9.99
N GLN A 34 -12.14 -6.62 9.14
CA GLN A 34 -11.99 -6.49 7.69
C GLN A 34 -12.07 -5.02 7.25
N ILE A 35 -13.05 -4.28 7.77
CA ILE A 35 -13.17 -2.83 7.52
C ILE A 35 -11.87 -2.13 7.93
N ARG A 36 -11.41 -2.35 9.17
CA ARG A 36 -10.16 -1.75 9.69
C ARG A 36 -8.99 -2.02 8.75
N ARG A 37 -8.80 -3.26 8.31
CA ARG A 37 -7.66 -3.61 7.48
C ARG A 37 -7.75 -3.06 6.06
N VAL A 38 -8.95 -2.97 5.47
CA VAL A 38 -9.18 -2.29 4.19
C VAL A 38 -8.91 -0.79 4.31
N THR A 39 -9.39 -0.14 5.38
CA THR A 39 -9.09 1.26 5.66
C THR A 39 -7.59 1.51 5.80
N LEU A 40 -6.86 0.61 6.48
CA LEU A 40 -5.40 0.70 6.59
C LEU A 40 -4.71 0.53 5.23
N ASN A 41 -5.19 -0.36 4.35
CA ASN A 41 -4.66 -0.50 2.98
C ASN A 41 -4.85 0.78 2.16
N TYR A 42 -6.04 1.38 2.17
CA TYR A 42 -6.27 2.64 1.45
C TYR A 42 -5.48 3.80 2.04
N SER A 43 -5.35 3.84 3.38
CA SER A 43 -4.49 4.83 4.06
C SER A 43 -3.03 4.69 3.62
N ALA A 44 -2.55 3.45 3.51
CA ALA A 44 -1.22 3.14 3.00
C ALA A 44 -1.06 3.58 1.54
N ILE A 45 -2.01 3.26 0.66
CA ILE A 45 -2.01 3.71 -0.74
C ILE A 45 -1.90 5.23 -0.82
N ASN A 46 -2.72 5.96 -0.06
CA ASN A 46 -2.69 7.43 -0.04
C ASN A 46 -1.32 7.97 0.43
N MET A 47 -0.77 7.41 1.51
CA MET A 47 0.57 7.80 1.99
C MET A 47 1.66 7.52 0.96
N LEU A 48 1.60 6.37 0.29
CA LEU A 48 2.50 6.04 -0.79
C LEU A 48 2.34 7.08 -1.91
N GLN A 49 1.13 7.32 -2.41
CA GLN A 49 0.83 8.29 -3.49
C GLN A 49 1.35 9.71 -3.21
N CYS A 50 1.30 10.18 -1.96
CA CYS A 50 1.87 11.48 -1.58
C CYS A 50 3.39 11.53 -1.69
N ALA A 51 4.08 10.39 -1.59
CA ALA A 51 5.53 10.30 -1.55
C ALA A 51 6.18 10.11 -2.93
N ILE A 52 5.39 10.00 -4.01
CA ILE A 52 5.83 9.63 -5.37
C ILE A 52 5.73 10.82 -6.29
N HIS A 53 6.69 10.97 -7.21
CA HIS A 53 6.65 12.05 -8.18
C HIS A 53 5.65 11.75 -9.32
N SER A 54 5.13 12.80 -9.96
CA SER A 54 4.11 12.69 -11.03
C SER A 54 4.52 11.76 -12.18
N ARG A 55 5.82 11.63 -12.46
CA ARG A 55 6.37 10.75 -13.50
C ARG A 55 6.23 9.26 -13.16
N GLU A 56 6.26 8.91 -11.89
CA GLU A 56 6.20 7.52 -11.41
C GLU A 56 4.76 7.08 -11.19
N TYR A 57 3.84 8.04 -10.99
CA TYR A 57 2.41 7.81 -10.81
C TYR A 57 1.79 6.95 -11.91
N SER A 58 2.15 7.17 -13.18
CA SER A 58 1.62 6.40 -14.32
C SER A 58 2.01 4.91 -14.28
N ARG A 59 3.11 4.55 -13.61
CA ARG A 59 3.60 3.16 -13.51
C ARG A 59 2.93 2.36 -12.39
N ILE A 60 2.35 3.06 -11.42
CA ILE A 60 1.82 2.49 -10.18
C ILE A 60 0.33 2.80 -9.96
N SER A 61 -0.28 3.64 -10.79
CA SER A 61 -1.71 3.98 -10.72
C SER A 61 -2.64 2.79 -10.89
N MET A 62 -2.18 1.72 -11.54
CA MET A 62 -2.93 0.47 -11.73
C MET A 62 -2.86 -0.50 -10.54
N CYS A 63 -2.06 -0.19 -9.52
CA CYS A 63 -1.92 -1.08 -8.37
C CYS A 63 -3.19 -1.09 -7.53
N LYS A 64 -3.62 -2.30 -7.12
CA LYS A 64 -4.86 -2.47 -6.34
C LYS A 64 -4.62 -2.53 -4.83
N SER A 65 -3.37 -2.63 -4.41
CA SER A 65 -2.98 -2.70 -3.00
C SER A 65 -1.73 -1.89 -2.70
N ALA A 66 -1.60 -1.51 -1.42
CA ALA A 66 -0.41 -0.81 -0.96
C ALA A 66 0.85 -1.67 -1.10
N LYS A 67 0.74 -2.98 -0.92
CA LYS A 67 1.85 -3.93 -1.15
C LYS A 67 2.29 -3.94 -2.60
N GLU A 68 1.37 -4.03 -3.55
CA GLU A 68 1.71 -4.01 -4.97
C GLU A 68 2.38 -2.69 -5.38
N MET A 69 1.89 -1.55 -4.87
CA MET A 69 2.54 -0.26 -5.06
C MET A 69 3.96 -0.27 -4.49
N TRP A 70 4.11 -0.75 -3.25
CA TRP A 70 5.38 -0.81 -2.54
C TRP A 70 6.40 -1.70 -3.25
N ASP A 71 6.01 -2.90 -3.67
CA ASP A 71 6.87 -3.85 -4.40
C ASP A 71 7.35 -3.26 -5.73
N LYS A 72 6.47 -2.54 -6.45
CA LYS A 72 6.87 -1.81 -7.66
C LYS A 72 7.83 -0.67 -7.33
N LEU A 73 7.61 0.09 -6.26
CA LEU A 73 8.50 1.16 -5.84
C LEU A 73 9.89 0.62 -5.45
N GLU A 74 9.96 -0.47 -4.68
CA GLU A 74 11.23 -1.17 -4.39
C GLU A 74 11.93 -1.55 -5.70
N LEU A 75 11.24 -2.20 -6.64
CA LEU A 75 11.82 -2.57 -7.93
C LEU A 75 12.30 -1.36 -8.74
N LEU A 76 11.58 -0.24 -8.69
CA LEU A 76 11.93 0.98 -9.43
C LEU A 76 13.20 1.65 -8.92
N TYR A 77 13.40 1.68 -7.60
CA TYR A 77 14.52 2.40 -6.99
C TYR A 77 15.71 1.51 -6.63
N GLU A 78 15.49 0.22 -6.40
CA GLU A 78 16.56 -0.76 -6.14
C GLU A 78 16.96 -1.51 -7.41
N GLY A 79 16.07 -1.59 -8.40
CA GLY A 79 16.31 -2.18 -9.72
C GLY A 79 16.91 -1.25 -10.77
N THR A 80 17.37 -0.05 -10.40
CA THR A 80 18.24 0.82 -11.23
C THR A 80 19.69 0.32 -11.29
N SER A 81 19.89 -0.99 -11.17
CA SER A 81 21.13 -1.67 -11.54
C SER A 81 21.00 -2.19 -12.97
N GLN A 82 21.22 -1.33 -13.96
CA GLN A 82 21.57 -1.77 -15.31
C GLN A 82 22.69 -0.90 -15.88
#